data_AF-A0A2E8YRB4-F1
#
_entry.id   AF-A0A2E8YRB4-F1
#
_cell.length_a   1.000
_cell.length_b   1.000
_cell.length_c   1.000
_cell.angle_alpha   90.00
_cell.angle_beta   90.00
_cell.angle_gamma   90.00
#
_symmetry.space_group_name_H-M   'P 1'
#
loop_
_entity.id
_entity.type
_entity.pdbx_description
1 polymer ?
#
loop_
_entity_poly.entity_id
_entity_poly.type
_entity_poly.pdbx_seq_one_letter_code
_entity_poly.pdbx_strand_id
1 'polypeptide(L)' 'MLRWTNAKYHSSLHRVMNNYSGINRHSIVLFFNHSHDTHVECLPSCLSSAEKPIFLPCTAGEHSAQRYKESR' A
#
# COMPACT_ATOMS: atom_id res chain seq x y z
N MET A 1 3.64 -1.51 1.87
CA MET A 1 5.07 -1.17 2.01
C MET A 1 5.32 0.24 2.53
N LEU A 2 4.72 1.27 1.93
CA LEU A 2 4.95 2.69 2.29
C LEU A 2 5.03 2.99 3.80
N ARG A 3 4.13 2.43 4.63
CA ARG A 3 4.15 2.63 6.10
C ARG A 3 5.34 1.98 6.80
N TRP A 4 5.66 0.73 6.48
CA TRP A 4 6.79 0.01 7.05
C TRP A 4 8.13 0.62 6.70
N THR A 5 8.23 1.19 5.50
CA THR A 5 9.50 1.71 4.98
C THR A 5 9.70 3.20 5.22
N ASN A 6 8.89 3.83 6.08
CA ASN A 6 8.90 5.28 6.29
C ASN A 6 8.83 6.09 4.98
N ALA A 7 7.96 5.69 4.05
CA ALA A 7 7.83 6.23 2.69
C ALA A 7 9.05 6.09 1.75
N LYS A 8 10.06 5.27 2.06
CA LYS A 8 11.11 4.92 1.09
C LYS A 8 10.55 4.19 -0.13
N TYR A 9 9.54 3.33 0.04
CA TYR A 9 8.83 2.67 -1.05
C TYR A 9 7.44 3.26 -1.23
N HIS A 10 7.19 3.80 -2.41
CA HIS A 10 5.90 4.42 -2.75
C HIS A 10 4.91 3.41 -3.32
N SER A 11 3.64 3.54 -2.93
CA SER A 11 2.56 2.82 -3.61
C SER A 11 2.37 3.43 -5.00
N SER A 12 2.65 2.65 -6.06
CA SER A 12 2.55 3.13 -7.44
C SER A 12 1.10 3.40 -7.83
N LEU A 13 0.79 4.65 -8.18
CA LEU A 13 -0.47 4.98 -8.82
C LEU A 13 -0.44 4.43 -10.26
N HIS A 14 -1.39 3.56 -10.58
CA HIS A 14 -1.52 2.98 -11.91
C HIS A 14 -2.99 2.94 -12.32
N ARG A 15 -3.23 3.00 -13.63
CA ARG A 15 -4.57 2.99 -14.23
C ARG A 15 -4.57 2.06 -15.43
N VAL A 16 -5.65 1.33 -15.61
CA VAL A 16 -5.90 0.54 -16.82
C VAL A 16 -6.70 1.40 -17.80
N MET A 17 -6.19 1.57 -19.02
CA MET A 17 -6.92 2.21 -20.12
C MET A 17 -7.52 1.10 -20.98
N ASN A 18 -8.84 1.03 -21.09
CA ASN A 18 -9.53 -0.05 -21.79
C ASN A 18 -10.11 0.39 -23.16
N ASN A 19 -9.88 1.64 -23.55
CA ASN A 19 -10.72 2.34 -24.52
C ASN A 19 -10.09 2.46 -25.92
N TYR A 20 -8.87 1.94 -26.13
CA TYR A 20 -8.07 2.22 -27.33
C TYR A 20 -7.65 0.99 -28.14
N SER A 21 -7.86 -0.23 -27.63
CA SER A 21 -7.30 -1.43 -28.25
C SER A 21 -8.21 -2.05 -29.33
N GLY A 22 -9.53 -1.78 -29.29
CA GLY A 22 -10.51 -2.45 -30.18
C GLY A 22 -10.61 -3.97 -29.98
N ILE A 23 -9.87 -4.52 -29.01
CA ILE A 23 -9.78 -5.95 -28.68
C ILE A 23 -9.88 -6.15 -27.17
N ASN A 24 -10.37 -7.33 -26.76
CA ASN A 24 -10.48 -7.70 -25.36
C ASN A 24 -9.10 -7.77 -24.68
N ARG A 25 -8.98 -7.10 -23.53
CA ARG A 25 -7.78 -7.15 -22.68
C ARG A 25 -8.07 -7.99 -21.44
N HIS A 26 -7.25 -9.01 -21.21
CA HIS A 26 -7.32 -9.84 -20.00
C HIS A 26 -6.09 -9.57 -19.12
N SER A 27 -6.30 -9.52 -17.80
CA SER A 27 -5.22 -9.42 -16.82
C SER A 27 -5.56 -10.26 -15.59
N ILE A 28 -4.58 -11.00 -15.10
CA ILE A 28 -4.68 -11.78 -13.86
C ILE A 28 -3.68 -11.17 -12.89
N VAL A 29 -4.18 -10.69 -11.75
CA VAL A 29 -3.36 -10.00 -10.74
C VAL A 29 -3.27 -10.85 -9.48
N LEU A 30 -2.08 -10.86 -8.88
CA LEU A 30 -1.83 -11.43 -7.57
C LEU A 30 -1.56 -10.29 -6.60
N PHE A 31 -2.31 -10.23 -5.51
CA PHE A 31 -2.07 -9.32 -4.41
C PHE A 31 -1.55 -10.10 -3.20
N PHE A 32 -0.36 -9.74 -2.72
CA PHE A 32 0.21 -10.31 -1.51
C PHE A 32 0.00 -9.32 -0.35
N ASN A 33 -0.91 -9.66 0.55
CA ASN A 33 -1.28 -8.84 1.70
C ASN A 33 -1.00 -9.60 3.01
N HIS A 34 -0.86 -8.85 4.10
CA HIS A 34 -0.71 -9.41 5.44
C HIS A 34 -2.08 -9.77 6.04
N SER A 35 -2.06 -10.56 7.12
CA SER A 35 -3.28 -10.86 7.90
C SER A 35 -3.92 -9.57 8.41
N HIS A 36 -5.25 -9.57 8.56
CA HIS A 36 -6.03 -8.38 8.93
C HIS A 36 -5.57 -7.73 10.25
N ASP A 37 -5.18 -8.55 11.22
CA ASP A 37 -4.70 -8.18 12.55
C ASP A 37 -3.21 -7.82 12.62
N THR A 38 -2.47 -7.94 11.51
CA THR A 38 -1.03 -7.63 11.49
C THR A 38 -0.80 -6.18 11.91
N HIS A 39 0.03 -5.98 12.94
CA HIS A 39 0.48 -4.66 13.38
C HIS A 39 1.43 -4.04 12.33
N VAL A 40 1.13 -2.82 11.92
CA VAL A 40 1.87 -2.07 10.90
C VAL A 40 2.43 -0.80 11.51
N GLU A 41 3.74 -0.78 11.72
CA GLU A 41 4.52 0.38 12.17
C GLU A 41 5.85 0.44 11.43
N CYS A 42 6.51 1.61 11.40
CA CYS A 42 7.78 1.74 10.69
C CYS A 42 8.81 0.74 11.21
N LEU A 43 9.45 -0.01 10.31
CA LEU A 43 10.48 -0.98 10.67
C LEU A 43 11.74 -0.25 11.18
N PRO A 44 12.42 -0.77 12.23
CA PRO A 44 13.62 -0.12 12.76
C PRO A 44 14.73 0.05 11.72
N SER A 45 14.92 -0.94 10.84
CA SER A 45 15.90 -0.88 9.74
C SER A 45 15.56 0.17 8.68
N CYS A 46 14.32 0.68 8.69
CA CYS A 46 13.88 1.73 7.77
C CYS A 46 13.99 3.14 8.36
N LEU A 47 14.40 3.30 9.62
CA LEU A 47 14.68 4.59 10.25
C LEU A 47 16.19 4.86 10.30
N SER A 48 16.60 6.09 9.97
CA SER A 48 17.94 6.56 10.38
C SER A 48 17.94 7.00 11.85
N SER A 49 19.13 7.13 12.45
CA SER A 49 19.27 7.42 13.89
C SER A 49 18.60 8.71 14.37
N ALA A 50 18.32 9.66 13.45
CA ALA A 50 17.66 10.93 13.76
C ALA A 50 16.20 11.01 13.26
N GLU A 51 15.73 9.99 12.54
CA GLU A 51 14.38 9.99 11.95
C GLU A 51 13.32 9.46 12.92
N LYS A 52 12.10 9.95 12.75
CA LYS A 52 10.91 9.44 13.43
C LYS A 52 9.96 8.81 12.40
N PRO A 53 9.11 7.85 12.81
CA PRO A 53 8.04 7.34 11.97
C PRO A 53 7.12 8.49 11.53
N ILE A 54 6.88 8.59 10.22
CA ILE A 54 5.97 9.60 9.65
C ILE A 54 4.50 9.16 9.65
N PHE A 55 4.25 7.88 9.90
CA PHE A 55 2.92 7.29 9.99
C PHE A 55 2.65 6.78 11.40
N LEU A 56 1.43 7.01 11.89
CA LEU A 56 0.97 6.37 13.11
C LEU A 56 0.82 4.85 12.90
N PRO A 57 1.13 4.03 13.93
CA PRO A 57 0.84 2.60 13.92
C PRO A 57 -0.65 2.32 13.68
N CYS A 58 -0.94 1.23 12.99
CA CYS A 58 -2.28 0.73 12.73
C CYS A 58 -2.21 -0.77 12.43
N THR A 59 -3.35 -1.44 12.31
CA THR A 59 -3.43 -2.79 11.74
C THR A 59 -3.54 -2.74 10.21
N ALA A 60 -3.15 -3.84 9.55
CA ALA A 60 -3.33 -3.99 8.10
C ALA A 60 -4.82 -3.86 7.70
N GLY A 61 -5.73 -4.35 8.54
CA GLY A 61 -7.19 -4.23 8.38
C GLY A 61 -7.68 -2.79 8.42
N GLU A 62 -7.29 -2.02 9.44
CA GLU A 62 -7.63 -0.59 9.56
C GLU A 62 -7.12 0.21 8.35
N HIS A 63 -5.86 -0.03 7.96
CA HIS A 63 -5.30 0.62 6.78
C HIS A 63 -6.10 0.28 5.51
N SER A 64 -6.43 -0.99 5.31
CA SER A 64 -7.20 -1.45 4.14
C SER A 64 -8.60 -0.81 4.11
N ALA A 65 -9.30 -0.83 5.25
CA ALA A 65 -10.61 -0.21 5.40
C ALA A 65 -10.56 1.31 5.14
N GLN A 66 -9.53 2.01 5.60
CA GLN A 66 -9.31 3.42 5.30
C GLN A 66 -9.15 3.64 3.78
N ARG A 67 -8.28 2.87 3.12
CA ARG A 67 -8.04 3.00 1.66
C ARG A 67 -9.29 2.72 0.83
N TYR A 68 -10.11 1.74 1.23
CA TYR A 68 -11.40 1.46 0.58
C TYR A 68 -12.41 2.60 0.75
N LYS A 69 -12.40 3.31 1.88
CA LYS A 69 -13.24 4.49 2.08
C LYS A 69 -12.78 5.67 1.22
N GLU A 70 -11.48 5.83 1.05
CA GLU A 70 -10.84 6.88 0.25
C GLU A 70 -10.91 6.63 -1.27
N SER A 71 -11.15 5.39 -1.72
CA SER A 71 -11.15 5.03 -3.14
C SER A 71 -12.45 5.38 -3.89
N ARG A 72 -13.16 6.42 -3.45
CA ARG A 72 -14.41 6.90 -4.05
C ARG A 72 -14.20 8.13 -4.91
#